data_AF-A0AAW2PYT0-F1
#
_entry.id   AF-A0AAW2PYT0-F1
#
_cell.length_a   1.000
_cell.length_b   1.000
_cell.length_c   1.000
_cell.angle_alpha   90.00
_cell.angle_beta   90.00
_cell.angle_gamma   90.00
#
_symmetry.space_group_name_H-M   'P 1'
#
loop_
_entity.id
_entity.type
_entity.pdbx_description
1 polymer ?
#
loop_
_entity_poly.entity_id
_entity_poly.type
_entity_poly.pdbx_seq_one_letter_code
_entity_poly.pdbx_strand_id
1 'polypeptide(L)'
;MKKPRQQLFSPLLTIYIFLFLTTSCLAQQRDVRTSIPQRFREAPKFYNAPNCPSILGRTDNVGSTDDAKDLDANDNNDDDNNDKNDKFVCSNDAVHIAMTLDAAYIRGSMAAILSTLQHTSCPQNVFFHFVASASADASLLRATISASFPYLNFKIYRFHDSAVAGLISTSIRSALDCPLNYARSYLADLLPPCVRRVVYLDSDLVLVDDIAKLAAIPLGEEKVLRRRSTAMPISPPTSPRHSGPTLRSPSPSRTGKPATSTPE
;
A
#
# COMPACT_ATOMS: atom_id res chain seq x y z
N MET A 1 -40.72 -24.47 52.22
CA MET A 1 -40.81 -23.62 51.01
C MET A 1 -40.07 -22.31 51.26
N LYS A 2 -38.86 -22.14 50.71
CA LYS A 2 -38.08 -20.88 50.82
C LYS A 2 -38.52 -19.93 49.71
N LYS A 3 -39.06 -18.76 50.08
CA LYS A 3 -39.44 -17.69 49.16
C LYS A 3 -38.18 -17.15 48.47
N PRO A 4 -38.13 -17.01 47.13
CA PRO A 4 -36.94 -16.52 46.46
C PRO A 4 -36.80 -15.01 46.74
N ARG A 5 -35.62 -14.61 47.24
CA ARG A 5 -35.23 -13.20 47.34
C ARG A 5 -35.07 -12.67 45.91
N GLN A 6 -36.01 -11.85 45.47
CA GLN A 6 -35.83 -11.02 44.29
C GLN A 6 -34.65 -10.08 44.55
N GLN A 7 -33.58 -10.22 43.77
CA GLN A 7 -32.51 -9.24 43.77
C GLN A 7 -33.01 -7.98 43.07
N LEU A 8 -33.30 -6.93 43.85
CA LEU A 8 -33.52 -5.59 43.32
C LEU A 8 -32.19 -5.10 42.74
N PHE A 9 -32.06 -5.13 41.42
CA PHE A 9 -31.01 -4.38 40.74
C PHE A 9 -31.27 -2.89 40.94
N SER A 10 -30.31 -2.19 41.55
CA SER A 10 -30.44 -0.76 41.83
C SER A 10 -30.52 0.02 40.51
N PRO A 11 -31.55 0.85 40.29
CA PRO A 11 -31.69 1.63 39.05
C PRO A 11 -30.51 2.60 38.85
N LEU A 12 -29.83 2.98 39.92
CA LEU A 12 -28.63 3.80 39.88
C LEU A 12 -27.43 3.07 39.27
N LEU A 13 -27.31 1.75 39.49
CA LEU A 13 -26.23 0.94 38.91
C LEU A 13 -26.44 0.76 37.41
N THR A 14 -27.68 0.56 36.96
CA THR A 14 -28.01 0.49 35.53
C THR A 14 -27.80 1.83 34.82
N ILE A 15 -28.14 2.95 35.48
CA ILE A 15 -27.88 4.29 34.95
C ILE A 15 -26.36 4.56 34.87
N TYR A 16 -25.60 4.17 35.89
CA TYR A 16 -24.15 4.32 35.89
C TYR A 16 -23.48 3.51 34.77
N ILE A 17 -23.88 2.24 34.58
CA ILE A 17 -23.40 1.40 33.48
C ILE A 17 -23.77 2.03 32.14
N PHE A 18 -25.00 2.53 31.97
CA PHE A 18 -25.43 3.16 30.72
C PHE A 18 -24.66 4.45 30.43
N LEU A 19 -24.42 5.30 31.45
CA LEU A 19 -23.57 6.49 31.35
C LEU A 19 -22.10 6.15 31.05
N PHE A 20 -21.58 5.05 31.61
CA PHE A 20 -20.22 4.60 31.36
C PHE A 20 -20.07 4.05 29.92
N LEU A 21 -21.08 3.32 29.42
CA LEU A 21 -21.09 2.83 28.03
C LEU A 21 -21.29 3.97 27.03
N THR A 22 -22.15 4.96 27.30
CA THR A 22 -22.35 6.10 26.38
C THR A 22 -21.15 7.05 26.36
N THR A 23 -20.50 7.29 27.51
CA THR A 23 -19.25 8.08 27.55
C THR A 23 -18.08 7.38 26.88
N SER A 24 -18.00 6.04 26.97
CA SER A 24 -17.02 5.25 26.21
C SER A 24 -17.30 5.26 24.70
N CYS A 25 -18.56 5.40 24.28
CA CYS A 25 -18.95 5.45 22.87
C CYS A 25 -18.72 6.83 22.22
N LEU A 26 -18.80 7.92 22.99
CA LEU A 26 -18.54 9.29 22.51
C LEU A 26 -17.05 9.67 22.52
N ALA A 27 -16.21 8.89 23.20
CA ALA A 27 -14.78 9.16 23.34
C ALA A 27 -13.91 8.44 22.29
N GLN A 28 -14.31 8.42 21.02
CA GLN A 28 -13.39 8.01 19.95
C GLN A 28 -13.66 8.64 18.58
N GLN A 29 -13.85 9.95 18.54
CA GLN A 29 -13.42 10.74 17.38
C GLN A 29 -12.16 11.51 17.78
N ARG A 30 -11.01 10.83 17.72
CA ARG A 30 -9.76 11.56 17.57
C ARG A 30 -9.71 12.01 16.12
N ASP A 31 -10.05 13.27 15.87
CA ASP A 31 -9.59 13.99 14.69
C ASP A 31 -8.06 14.10 14.82
N VAL A 32 -7.36 13.02 14.49
CA VAL A 32 -5.91 13.04 14.36
C VAL A 32 -5.64 13.87 13.14
N ARG A 33 -5.46 15.18 13.32
CA ARG A 33 -4.88 16.03 12.28
C ARG A 33 -3.63 15.32 11.79
N THR A 34 -3.70 14.80 10.56
CA THR A 34 -2.55 14.24 9.86
C THR A 34 -1.55 15.35 9.69
N SER A 35 -0.60 15.47 10.62
CA SER A 35 0.50 16.40 10.48
C SER A 35 1.64 15.68 9.77
N ILE A 36 2.13 16.28 8.69
CA ILE A 36 3.38 15.88 8.06
C ILE A 36 4.43 16.88 8.57
N PRO A 37 5.17 16.56 9.65
CA PRO A 37 6.09 17.51 10.28
C PRO A 37 7.32 17.80 9.42
N GLN A 38 7.54 17.00 8.37
CA GLN A 38 8.75 17.02 7.55
C GLN A 38 8.50 17.79 6.26
N ARG A 39 9.38 18.76 5.97
CA ARG A 39 9.41 19.41 4.67
C ARG A 39 10.36 18.64 3.77
N PHE A 40 9.81 18.04 2.71
CA PHE A 40 10.60 17.33 1.71
C PHE A 40 11.23 18.33 0.74
N ARG A 41 12.42 18.00 0.24
CA ARG A 41 13.10 18.79 -0.80
C ARG A 41 12.47 18.49 -2.15
N GLU A 42 12.38 19.51 -3.00
CA GLU A 42 12.03 19.32 -4.40
C GLU A 42 13.04 18.39 -5.10
N ALA A 43 12.51 17.42 -5.84
CA ALA A 43 13.29 16.48 -6.62
C ALA A 43 13.83 17.14 -7.89
N PRO A 44 15.00 16.69 -8.39
CA PRO A 44 15.50 17.12 -9.68
C PRO A 44 14.47 16.89 -10.79
N LYS A 45 14.40 17.80 -11.74
CA LYS A 45 13.57 17.65 -12.92
C LYS A 45 14.02 16.43 -13.74
N PHE A 46 13.05 15.65 -14.20
CA PHE A 46 13.26 14.43 -14.97
C PHE A 46 12.66 14.57 -16.38
N TYR A 47 13.20 13.80 -17.32
CA TYR A 47 12.80 13.84 -18.73
C TYR A 47 12.82 12.43 -19.32
N ASN A 48 11.95 12.22 -20.30
CA ASN A 48 11.96 11.02 -21.12
C ASN A 48 13.24 10.91 -21.94
N ALA A 49 13.71 9.67 -22.13
CA ALA A 49 14.67 9.34 -23.16
C ALA A 49 14.12 9.66 -24.57
N PRO A 50 14.99 9.88 -25.58
CA PRO A 50 14.57 10.30 -26.92
C PRO A 50 13.59 9.35 -27.64
N ASN A 51 13.58 8.08 -27.26
CA ASN A 51 12.77 7.01 -27.86
C ASN A 51 11.48 6.70 -27.09
N CYS A 52 11.10 7.53 -26.12
CA CYS A 52 9.88 7.30 -25.35
C CYS A 52 8.61 7.54 -26.18
N PRO A 53 7.62 6.65 -26.10
CA PRO A 53 6.34 6.84 -26.79
C PRO A 53 5.59 8.04 -26.22
N SER A 54 4.75 8.67 -27.07
CA SER A 54 3.91 9.79 -26.66
C SER A 54 2.65 9.30 -25.96
N ILE A 55 2.44 9.71 -24.70
CA ILE A 55 1.22 9.37 -23.94
C ILE A 55 0.09 10.39 -24.07
N LEU A 56 0.36 11.57 -24.67
CA LEU A 56 -0.65 12.56 -25.04
C LEU A 56 -1.26 12.17 -26.39
N GLY A 57 -2.21 11.24 -26.38
CA GLY A 57 -2.77 10.73 -27.64
C GLY A 57 -4.05 9.92 -27.55
N ARG A 58 -4.77 9.97 -26.41
CA ARG A 58 -6.16 9.48 -26.33
C ARG A 58 -6.90 10.10 -25.14
N THR A 59 -6.92 11.43 -25.09
CA THR A 59 -8.16 12.06 -24.64
C THR A 59 -9.15 11.71 -25.73
N ASP A 60 -10.07 10.79 -25.48
CA ASP A 60 -11.16 10.59 -26.42
C ASP A 60 -11.75 11.98 -26.68
N ASN A 61 -11.65 12.41 -27.93
CA ASN A 61 -12.46 13.48 -28.45
C ASN A 61 -13.91 13.04 -28.19
N VAL A 62 -14.51 13.51 -27.09
CA VAL A 62 -15.92 13.85 -27.14
C VAL A 62 -15.98 14.88 -28.26
N GLY A 63 -16.49 14.43 -29.40
CA GLY A 63 -16.29 15.05 -30.69
C GLY A 63 -16.64 16.54 -30.67
N SER A 64 -15.76 17.34 -31.25
CA SER A 64 -16.22 18.40 -32.15
C SER A 64 -16.95 17.72 -33.31
N THR A 65 -18.20 17.35 -33.08
CA THR A 65 -19.20 17.28 -34.15
C THR A 65 -20.12 18.46 -33.91
N ASP A 66 -20.05 19.41 -34.83
CA ASP A 66 -21.02 20.48 -35.00
C ASP A 66 -22.40 19.87 -35.27
N ASP A 67 -23.10 19.43 -34.23
CA ASP A 67 -24.51 19.04 -34.27
C ASP A 67 -25.09 19.17 -32.86
N ALA A 68 -25.55 20.37 -32.55
CA ALA A 68 -26.42 20.62 -31.42
C ALA A 68 -27.72 19.83 -31.59
N LYS A 69 -28.09 19.02 -30.59
CA LYS A 69 -29.48 18.70 -30.23
C LYS A 69 -29.54 18.09 -28.82
N ASP A 70 -30.06 18.91 -27.91
CA ASP A 70 -30.85 18.62 -26.70
C ASP A 70 -30.82 17.19 -26.15
N LEU A 71 -30.16 17.02 -25.00
CA LEU A 71 -30.66 16.17 -23.92
C LEU A 71 -30.35 16.81 -22.57
N ASP A 72 -31.42 17.34 -22.01
CA ASP A 72 -31.57 17.94 -20.71
C ASP A 72 -31.47 16.86 -19.63
N ALA A 73 -30.54 17.02 -18.68
CA ALA A 73 -30.61 16.33 -17.39
C ALA A 73 -30.07 17.27 -16.31
N ASN A 74 -31.02 17.97 -15.72
CA ASN A 74 -30.95 18.74 -14.50
C ASN A 74 -30.54 17.80 -13.35
N ASP A 75 -29.33 17.94 -12.80
CA ASP A 75 -29.02 17.44 -11.46
C ASP A 75 -28.31 18.53 -10.68
N ASN A 76 -29.09 19.19 -9.82
CA ASN A 76 -28.59 20.12 -8.82
C ASN A 76 -28.04 19.28 -7.67
N ASN A 77 -26.72 19.13 -7.60
CA ASN A 77 -26.04 18.81 -6.36
C ASN A 77 -24.92 19.83 -6.15
N ASP A 78 -25.23 20.82 -5.31
CA ASP A 78 -24.29 21.71 -4.69
C ASP A 78 -23.33 20.88 -3.83
N ASP A 79 -22.06 20.79 -4.25
CA ASP A 79 -20.92 20.63 -3.33
C ASP A 79 -19.62 21.13 -4.00
N ASP A 80 -19.31 22.37 -3.66
CA ASP A 80 -18.01 23.04 -3.56
C ASP A 80 -16.85 22.64 -4.50
N ASN A 81 -16.80 23.34 -5.63
CA ASN A 81 -15.64 24.08 -6.19
C ASN A 81 -14.27 23.40 -6.42
N ASN A 82 -13.97 23.27 -7.71
CA ASN A 82 -12.66 23.34 -8.40
C ASN A 82 -11.73 22.11 -8.37
N ASP A 83 -12.03 21.10 -9.18
CA ASP A 83 -10.98 20.26 -9.81
C ASP A 83 -11.20 20.17 -11.32
N LYS A 84 -10.99 21.29 -12.03
CA LYS A 84 -11.12 21.42 -13.49
C LYS A 84 -9.99 20.73 -14.28
N ASN A 85 -9.35 19.71 -13.74
CA ASN A 85 -8.35 18.91 -14.47
C ASN A 85 -8.28 17.49 -13.91
N ASP A 86 -9.39 16.75 -14.00
CA ASP A 86 -9.37 15.30 -13.86
C ASP A 86 -8.73 14.67 -15.12
N LYS A 87 -7.44 14.94 -15.30
CA LYS A 87 -6.65 14.49 -16.43
C LYS A 87 -6.24 13.04 -16.19
N PHE A 88 -7.13 12.12 -16.52
CA PHE A 88 -6.79 10.70 -16.57
C PHE A 88 -5.98 10.43 -17.83
N VAL A 89 -4.84 9.74 -17.68
CA VAL A 89 -4.06 9.22 -18.81
C VAL A 89 -4.55 7.81 -19.08
N CYS A 90 -4.96 7.52 -20.30
CA CYS A 90 -5.48 6.21 -20.72
C CYS A 90 -4.65 5.58 -21.85
N SER A 91 -3.37 5.96 -21.96
CA SER A 91 -2.49 5.43 -23.01
C SER A 91 -1.98 4.03 -22.66
N ASN A 92 -1.94 3.12 -23.64
CA ASN A 92 -1.30 1.81 -23.49
C ASN A 92 0.21 1.92 -23.24
N ASP A 93 0.81 3.06 -23.60
CA ASP A 93 2.23 3.37 -23.42
C ASP A 93 2.52 4.01 -22.06
N ALA A 94 1.48 4.32 -21.28
CA ALA A 94 1.64 4.82 -19.92
C ALA A 94 1.88 3.66 -18.94
N VAL A 95 2.76 3.90 -17.97
CA VAL A 95 2.99 2.94 -16.87
C VAL A 95 2.22 3.42 -15.65
N HIS A 96 1.13 2.72 -15.36
CA HIS A 96 0.28 3.00 -14.22
C HIS A 96 0.84 2.33 -12.97
N ILE A 97 1.08 3.12 -11.92
CA ILE A 97 1.55 2.64 -10.62
C ILE A 97 0.50 2.95 -9.58
N ALA A 98 0.07 1.96 -8.80
CA ALA A 98 -0.79 2.16 -7.65
C ALA A 98 -0.01 2.05 -6.34
N MET A 99 -0.35 2.88 -5.35
CA MET A 99 0.27 2.86 -4.03
C MET A 99 -0.69 3.47 -3.01
N THR A 100 -0.73 2.95 -1.79
CA THR A 100 -1.43 3.61 -0.68
C THR A 100 -0.63 4.81 -0.17
N LEU A 101 -1.31 5.89 0.19
CA LEU A 101 -0.69 7.14 0.63
C LEU A 101 -1.29 7.61 1.96
N ASP A 102 -0.44 7.74 2.98
CA ASP A 102 -0.79 8.29 4.28
C ASP A 102 0.41 9.01 4.91
N ALA A 103 0.14 9.82 5.94
CA ALA A 103 1.16 10.62 6.61
C ALA A 103 2.19 9.77 7.40
N ALA A 104 1.83 8.57 7.85
CA ALA A 104 2.72 7.71 8.62
C ALA A 104 3.81 7.08 7.75
N TYR A 105 3.47 6.74 6.50
CA TYR A 105 4.35 6.10 5.54
C TYR A 105 4.86 7.04 4.44
N ILE A 106 4.52 8.33 4.48
CA ILE A 106 4.86 9.31 3.43
C ILE A 106 6.35 9.33 3.08
N ARG A 107 7.26 9.15 4.05
CA ARG A 107 8.71 9.10 3.78
C ARG A 107 9.08 7.97 2.83
N GLY A 108 8.49 6.80 3.04
CA GLY A 108 8.72 5.63 2.19
C GLY A 108 8.14 5.86 0.79
N SER A 109 6.91 6.38 0.70
CA SER A 109 6.30 6.76 -0.57
C SER A 109 7.15 7.76 -1.35
N MET A 110 7.71 8.79 -0.70
CA MET A 110 8.62 9.75 -1.33
C MET A 110 9.87 9.07 -1.91
N ALA A 111 10.48 8.14 -1.17
CA ALA A 111 11.64 7.39 -1.63
C ALA A 111 11.30 6.47 -2.81
N ALA A 112 10.15 5.81 -2.77
CA ALA A 112 9.67 4.95 -3.85
C ALA A 112 9.36 5.76 -5.13
N ILE A 113 8.70 6.91 -5.00
CA ILE A 113 8.46 7.83 -6.14
C ILE A 113 9.78 8.29 -6.74
N LEU A 114 10.69 8.82 -5.91
CA LEU A 114 11.98 9.33 -6.39
C LEU A 114 12.80 8.22 -7.08
N SER A 115 12.91 7.05 -6.46
CA SER A 115 13.66 5.94 -7.06
C SER A 115 13.02 5.42 -8.35
N THR A 116 11.69 5.43 -8.46
CA THR A 116 10.99 5.15 -9.72
C THR A 116 11.40 6.13 -10.82
N LEU A 117 11.33 7.44 -10.53
CA LEU A 117 11.66 8.49 -11.49
C LEU A 117 13.13 8.46 -11.92
N GLN A 118 14.03 8.07 -11.02
CA GLN A 118 15.46 7.99 -11.28
C GLN A 118 15.88 6.79 -12.15
N HIS A 119 15.13 5.68 -12.09
CA HIS A 119 15.52 4.43 -12.76
C HIS A 119 14.67 4.09 -13.98
N THR A 120 13.63 4.86 -14.28
CA THR A 120 12.75 4.66 -15.45
C THR A 120 13.28 5.44 -16.65
N SER A 121 13.30 4.82 -17.84
CA SER A 121 13.77 5.50 -19.07
C SER A 121 12.81 6.60 -19.55
N CYS A 122 11.51 6.42 -19.28
CA CYS A 122 10.42 7.33 -19.67
C CYS A 122 9.63 7.81 -18.44
N PRO A 123 10.23 8.56 -17.51
CA PRO A 123 9.59 8.93 -16.25
C PRO A 123 8.35 9.84 -16.43
N GLN A 124 8.24 10.56 -17.55
CA GLN A 124 7.06 11.37 -17.86
C GLN A 124 5.88 10.52 -18.34
N ASN A 125 6.10 9.25 -18.68
CA ASN A 125 5.05 8.29 -19.05
C ASN A 125 4.51 7.51 -17.84
N VAL A 126 5.07 7.74 -16.65
CA VAL A 126 4.60 7.11 -15.41
C VAL A 126 3.46 7.93 -14.82
N PHE A 127 2.38 7.25 -14.45
CA PHE A 127 1.23 7.85 -13.77
C PHE A 127 0.99 7.16 -12.42
N PHE A 128 1.04 7.93 -11.34
CA PHE A 128 0.78 7.42 -9.99
C PHE A 128 -0.69 7.55 -9.60
N HIS A 129 -1.26 6.44 -9.17
CA HIS A 129 -2.58 6.34 -8.56
C HIS A 129 -2.40 6.10 -7.07
N PHE A 130 -2.50 7.18 -6.30
CA PHE A 130 -2.44 7.10 -4.86
C PHE A 130 -3.82 6.78 -4.28
N VAL A 131 -3.88 5.88 -3.33
CA VAL A 131 -5.11 5.60 -2.58
C VAL A 131 -4.91 6.05 -1.14
N ALA A 132 -5.75 6.96 -0.67
CA ALA A 132 -5.71 7.46 0.71
C ALA A 132 -7.03 7.12 1.42
N SER A 133 -6.99 7.02 2.75
CA SER A 133 -8.22 6.88 3.54
C SER A 133 -9.17 8.05 3.25
N ALA A 134 -10.48 7.80 3.23
CA ALA A 134 -11.49 8.86 3.14
C ALA A 134 -11.36 9.90 4.26
N SER A 135 -10.84 9.51 5.43
CA SER A 135 -10.60 10.41 6.56
C SER A 135 -9.25 11.14 6.51
N ALA A 136 -8.41 10.88 5.50
CA ALA A 136 -7.11 11.52 5.39
C ALA A 136 -7.22 12.95 4.83
N ASP A 137 -6.29 13.83 5.23
CA ASP A 137 -6.13 15.15 4.62
C ASP A 137 -5.50 15.02 3.22
N ALA A 138 -6.34 14.72 2.23
CA ALA A 138 -5.92 14.54 0.84
C ALA A 138 -5.30 15.81 0.24
N SER A 139 -5.73 17.00 0.70
CA SER A 139 -5.20 18.29 0.25
C SER A 139 -3.77 18.48 0.72
N LEU A 140 -3.48 18.19 1.99
CA LEU A 140 -2.11 18.19 2.53
C LEU A 140 -1.22 17.16 1.82
N LEU A 141 -1.72 15.96 1.57
CA LEU A 141 -1.00 14.92 0.83
C LEU A 141 -0.67 15.39 -0.60
N ARG A 142 -1.66 15.93 -1.33
CA ARG A 142 -1.48 16.49 -2.69
C ARG A 142 -0.45 17.60 -2.69
N ALA A 143 -0.53 18.54 -1.74
CA ALA A 143 0.42 19.64 -1.62
C ALA A 143 1.83 19.14 -1.34
N THR A 144 1.99 18.14 -0.46
CA THR A 144 3.29 17.57 -0.09
C THR A 144 3.95 16.89 -1.28
N ILE A 145 3.20 16.05 -2.02
CA ILE A 145 3.70 15.39 -3.24
C ILE A 145 4.03 16.44 -4.31
N SER A 146 3.13 17.39 -4.58
CA SER A 146 3.32 18.40 -5.63
C SER A 146 4.52 19.31 -5.35
N ALA A 147 4.75 19.67 -4.08
CA ALA A 147 5.91 20.46 -3.68
C ALA A 147 7.24 19.70 -3.87
N SER A 148 7.21 18.37 -3.73
CA SER A 148 8.40 17.52 -3.87
C SER A 148 8.64 17.09 -5.32
N PHE A 149 7.58 16.87 -6.08
CA PHE A 149 7.62 16.39 -7.46
C PHE A 149 6.68 17.21 -8.36
N PRO A 150 7.06 18.45 -8.74
CA PRO A 150 6.17 19.36 -9.47
C PRO A 150 5.71 18.87 -10.84
N TYR A 151 6.45 17.93 -11.43
CA TYR A 151 6.20 17.38 -12.77
C TYR A 151 5.60 15.97 -12.74
N LEU A 152 5.27 15.45 -11.56
CA LEU A 152 4.71 14.11 -11.42
C LEU A 152 3.26 14.08 -11.92
N ASN A 153 2.94 13.13 -12.78
CA ASN A 153 1.54 12.83 -13.11
C ASN A 153 0.98 11.91 -12.03
N PHE A 154 0.00 12.40 -11.27
CA PHE A 154 -0.65 11.58 -10.26
C PHE A 154 -2.10 11.98 -10.00
N LYS A 155 -2.86 11.05 -9.41
CA LYS A 155 -4.17 11.29 -8.83
C LYS A 155 -4.28 10.60 -7.47
N ILE A 156 -4.99 11.22 -6.54
CA ILE A 156 -5.32 10.64 -5.23
C ILE A 156 -6.80 10.22 -5.24
N TYR A 157 -7.06 8.95 -4.94
CA TYR A 157 -8.38 8.37 -4.78
C TYR A 157 -8.68 8.18 -3.30
N ARG A 158 -9.92 8.43 -2.90
CA ARG A 158 -10.38 8.17 -1.53
C ARG A 158 -10.89 6.74 -1.43
N PHE A 159 -10.43 6.04 -0.41
CA PHE A 159 -10.93 4.72 -0.04
C PHE A 159 -11.87 4.84 1.15
N HIS A 160 -13.15 4.54 0.93
CA HIS A 160 -14.17 4.63 1.96
C HIS A 160 -14.18 3.36 2.81
N ASP A 161 -14.14 3.52 4.14
CA ASP A 161 -14.16 2.42 5.11
C ASP A 161 -15.37 1.50 4.94
N SER A 162 -16.49 2.03 4.43
CA SER A 162 -17.69 1.26 4.11
C SER A 162 -17.46 0.12 3.12
N ALA A 163 -16.45 0.22 2.23
CA ALA A 163 -16.12 -0.82 1.26
C ALA A 163 -15.67 -2.13 1.92
N VAL A 164 -15.18 -2.06 3.16
CA VAL A 164 -14.66 -3.19 3.94
C VAL A 164 -15.33 -3.34 5.31
N ALA A 165 -16.36 -2.54 5.58
CA ALA A 165 -17.09 -2.58 6.83
C ALA A 165 -17.70 -3.96 7.06
N GLY A 166 -17.42 -4.55 8.23
CA GLY A 166 -17.89 -5.89 8.59
C GLY A 166 -17.15 -7.04 7.89
N LEU A 167 -16.22 -6.77 6.96
CA LEU A 167 -15.37 -7.78 6.32
C LEU A 167 -14.06 -7.99 7.07
N ILE A 168 -13.65 -7.00 7.87
CA ILE A 168 -12.44 -7.05 8.68
C ILE A 168 -12.80 -7.60 10.06
N SER A 169 -12.37 -8.82 10.35
CA SER A 169 -12.38 -9.34 11.72
C SER A 169 -11.31 -8.62 12.55
N THR A 170 -11.63 -8.30 13.80
CA THR A 170 -10.66 -7.66 14.71
C THR A 170 -9.41 -8.53 14.84
N SER A 171 -8.25 -7.93 14.58
CA SER A 171 -6.97 -8.61 14.66
C SER A 171 -6.28 -8.34 15.99
N ILE A 172 -5.42 -9.27 16.41
CA ILE A 172 -4.47 -9.02 17.51
C ILE A 172 -3.50 -7.88 17.11
N ARG A 173 -3.29 -7.69 15.81
CA ARG A 173 -2.50 -6.58 15.27
C ARG A 173 -3.47 -5.51 14.78
N SER A 174 -3.70 -4.49 15.59
CA SER A 174 -4.52 -3.31 15.22
C SER A 174 -4.13 -2.69 13.88
N ALA A 175 -2.85 -2.83 13.48
CA ALA A 175 -2.36 -2.42 12.18
C ALA A 175 -3.03 -3.14 10.99
N LEU A 176 -3.64 -4.32 11.17
CA LEU A 176 -4.41 -5.05 10.15
C LEU A 176 -5.89 -4.63 10.10
N ASP A 177 -6.34 -3.83 11.08
CA ASP A 177 -7.71 -3.37 11.18
C ASP A 177 -7.95 -2.07 10.37
N CYS A 178 -6.88 -1.44 9.87
CA CYS A 178 -6.98 -0.23 9.05
C CYS A 178 -7.56 -0.56 7.66
N PRO A 179 -8.70 0.05 7.26
CA PRO A 179 -9.33 -0.18 5.95
C PRO A 179 -8.38 0.01 4.76
N LEU A 180 -7.49 1.00 4.84
CA LEU A 180 -6.56 1.34 3.76
C LEU A 180 -5.64 0.16 3.36
N ASN A 181 -5.36 -0.79 4.27
CA ASN A 181 -4.57 -1.98 3.95
C ASN A 181 -5.22 -2.91 2.92
N TYR A 182 -6.53 -2.83 2.79
CA TYR A 182 -7.30 -3.67 1.87
C TYR A 182 -7.51 -3.00 0.52
N ALA A 183 -7.15 -1.72 0.37
CA ALA A 183 -7.34 -0.93 -0.85
C ALA A 183 -6.75 -1.60 -2.10
N ARG A 184 -5.65 -2.36 -1.96
CA ARG A 184 -5.03 -3.12 -3.05
C ARG A 184 -6.03 -4.06 -3.75
N SER A 185 -6.97 -4.64 -3.00
CA SER A 185 -7.99 -5.55 -3.55
C SER A 185 -9.10 -4.83 -4.32
N TYR A 186 -9.24 -3.52 -4.15
CA TYR A 186 -10.30 -2.69 -4.74
C TYR A 186 -9.80 -1.79 -5.87
N LEU A 187 -8.55 -1.96 -6.32
CA LEU A 187 -7.98 -1.12 -7.39
C LEU A 187 -8.80 -1.17 -8.67
N ALA A 188 -9.40 -2.32 -9.00
CA ALA A 188 -10.22 -2.45 -10.20
C ALA A 188 -11.46 -1.53 -10.15
N ASP A 189 -12.01 -1.29 -8.95
CA ASP A 189 -13.17 -0.41 -8.74
C ASP A 189 -12.77 1.06 -8.59
N LEU A 190 -11.56 1.33 -8.08
CA LEU A 190 -11.05 2.68 -7.84
C LEU A 190 -10.47 3.34 -9.10
N LEU A 191 -9.84 2.56 -9.97
CA LEU A 191 -9.13 3.08 -11.13
C LEU A 191 -10.07 3.32 -12.32
N PRO A 192 -9.76 4.29 -13.21
CA PRO A 192 -10.54 4.51 -14.41
C PRO A 192 -10.63 3.22 -15.25
N PRO A 193 -11.79 2.91 -15.86
CA PRO A 193 -11.97 1.68 -16.64
C PRO A 193 -10.99 1.50 -17.80
N CYS A 194 -10.38 2.59 -18.26
CA CYS A 194 -9.36 2.55 -19.31
C CYS A 194 -8.01 1.97 -18.84
N VAL A 195 -7.73 1.98 -17.53
CA VAL A 195 -6.47 1.47 -16.96
C VAL A 195 -6.51 -0.05 -16.92
N ARG A 196 -5.97 -0.69 -17.97
CA ARG A 196 -6.01 -2.15 -18.11
C ARG A 196 -4.94 -2.90 -17.33
N ARG A 197 -3.84 -2.25 -16.99
CA ARG A 197 -2.73 -2.81 -16.23
C ARG A 197 -2.22 -1.78 -15.25
N VAL A 198 -1.92 -2.24 -14.03
CA VAL A 198 -1.34 -1.40 -12.98
C VAL A 198 -0.31 -2.21 -12.19
N VAL A 199 0.81 -1.58 -11.85
CA VAL A 199 1.80 -2.15 -10.93
C VAL A 199 1.53 -1.56 -9.55
N TYR A 200 1.18 -2.40 -8.58
CA TYR A 200 1.07 -1.92 -7.21
C TYR A 200 2.43 -1.98 -6.51
N LEU A 201 2.82 -0.87 -5.86
CA LEU A 201 4.00 -0.76 -5.01
C LEU A 201 3.61 -0.47 -3.56
N ASP A 202 4.28 -1.15 -2.62
CA ASP A 202 4.22 -0.81 -1.20
C ASP A 202 5.13 0.41 -0.91
N SER A 203 4.88 1.10 0.21
CA SER A 203 5.62 2.32 0.58
C SER A 203 7.04 2.04 1.11
N ASP A 204 7.40 0.79 1.35
CA ASP A 204 8.69 0.37 1.93
C ASP A 204 9.68 -0.17 0.88
N LEU A 205 9.54 0.26 -0.38
CA LEU A 205 10.37 -0.17 -1.50
C LEU A 205 11.27 0.95 -2.04
N VAL A 206 12.41 0.54 -2.60
CA VAL A 206 13.28 1.39 -3.43
C VAL A 206 13.50 0.67 -4.76
N LEU A 207 13.22 1.34 -5.87
CA LEU A 207 13.40 0.78 -7.21
C LEU A 207 14.82 0.99 -7.68
N VAL A 208 15.36 -0.01 -8.39
CA VAL A 208 16.73 -0.01 -8.92
C VAL A 208 16.78 -0.36 -10.41
N ASP A 209 15.62 -0.51 -11.06
CA ASP A 209 15.50 -0.81 -12.48
C ASP A 209 14.20 -0.20 -13.05
N ASP A 210 14.09 -0.18 -14.38
CA ASP A 210 12.99 0.38 -15.13
C ASP A 210 11.68 -0.40 -14.87
N ILE A 211 10.72 0.29 -14.24
CA ILE A 211 9.41 -0.26 -13.88
C ILE A 211 8.57 -0.66 -15.09
N ALA A 212 8.84 -0.08 -16.27
CA ALA A 212 8.17 -0.44 -17.51
C ALA A 212 8.41 -1.91 -17.87
N LYS A 213 9.57 -2.47 -17.51
CA LYS A 213 9.88 -3.89 -17.71
C LYS A 213 8.92 -4.79 -16.92
N LEU A 214 8.66 -4.43 -15.66
CA LEU A 214 7.69 -5.15 -14.82
C LEU A 214 6.27 -4.99 -15.35
N ALA A 215 5.89 -3.77 -15.75
CA ALA A 215 4.57 -3.51 -16.30
C ALA A 215 4.32 -4.32 -17.59
N ALA A 216 5.33 -4.47 -18.44
CA ALA A 216 5.25 -5.15 -19.74
C ALA A 216 5.23 -6.69 -19.67
N ILE A 217 5.37 -7.29 -18.49
CA ILE A 217 5.34 -8.76 -18.36
C ILE A 217 3.96 -9.26 -18.80
N PRO A 218 3.88 -10.17 -19.79
CA PRO A 218 2.61 -10.76 -20.20
C PRO A 218 1.98 -11.55 -19.05
N LEU A 219 0.74 -11.23 -18.70
CA LEU A 219 0.02 -11.90 -17.61
C LEU A 219 -0.66 -13.21 -18.07
N GLY A 220 -0.78 -13.47 -19.38
CA GLY A 220 -1.48 -14.66 -19.88
C GLY A 220 -2.97 -14.66 -19.50
N GLU A 221 -3.55 -15.84 -19.24
CA GLU A 221 -4.90 -15.95 -18.66
C GLU A 221 -4.95 -15.59 -17.17
N GLU A 222 -3.79 -15.54 -16.51
CA GLU A 222 -3.67 -15.12 -15.11
C GLU A 222 -3.91 -13.61 -15.02
N LYS A 223 -4.75 -13.17 -14.07
CA LYS A 223 -5.10 -11.74 -13.93
C LYS A 223 -4.10 -10.95 -13.08
N VAL A 224 -3.17 -11.63 -12.39
CA VAL A 224 -2.25 -11.03 -11.42
C VAL A 224 -0.89 -11.73 -11.45
N LEU A 225 0.19 -10.95 -11.54
CA LEU A 225 1.56 -11.44 -11.30
C LEU A 225 2.05 -10.94 -9.93
N ARG A 226 2.63 -11.84 -9.13
CA ARG A 226 3.23 -11.49 -7.84
C ARG A 226 4.59 -12.17 -7.68
N ARG A 227 5.55 -11.46 -7.08
CA ARG A 227 6.82 -12.06 -6.67
C ARG A 227 6.55 -13.13 -5.61
N ARG A 228 7.13 -14.32 -5.80
CA ARG A 228 7.10 -15.41 -4.82
C ARG A 228 7.78 -14.95 -3.53
N SER A 229 7.14 -15.20 -2.39
CA SER A 229 7.74 -14.89 -1.08
C SER A 229 9.01 -15.73 -0.91
N THR A 230 10.15 -15.07 -0.78
CA THR A 230 11.41 -15.66 -0.31
C THR A 230 11.58 -15.28 1.15
N ALA A 231 10.62 -15.61 2.01
CA ALA A 231 10.85 -15.54 3.44
C ALA A 231 12.01 -16.48 3.75
N MET A 232 13.06 -15.95 4.40
CA MET A 232 14.19 -16.77 4.85
C MET A 232 13.62 -17.89 5.74
N PRO A 233 13.98 -19.16 5.53
CA PRO A 233 13.53 -20.23 6.42
C PRO A 233 13.97 -19.88 7.83
N ILE A 234 13.01 -19.79 8.75
CA ILE A 234 13.32 -19.63 10.17
C ILE A 234 13.88 -20.97 10.60
N SER A 235 15.22 -21.10 10.62
CA SER A 235 15.85 -22.28 11.21
C SER A 235 15.38 -22.39 12.67
N PRO A 236 14.84 -23.53 13.10
CA PRO A 236 14.40 -23.70 14.48
C PRO A 236 15.59 -23.46 15.43
N PRO A 237 15.36 -22.87 16.61
CA PRO A 237 16.44 -22.60 17.54
C PRO A 237 17.15 -23.91 17.88
N THR A 238 18.43 -24.02 17.51
CA THR A 238 19.29 -25.11 17.96
C THR A 238 19.45 -24.98 19.47
N SER A 239 18.77 -25.86 20.21
CA SER A 239 18.95 -25.99 21.64
C SER A 239 20.43 -26.31 21.94
N PRO A 240 21.11 -25.60 22.86
CA PRO A 240 22.47 -25.93 23.22
C PRO A 240 22.46 -27.28 23.93
N ARG A 241 23.02 -28.31 23.29
CA ARG A 241 23.24 -29.61 23.90
C ARG A 241 24.34 -29.44 24.95
N HIS A 242 23.99 -29.34 26.23
CA HIS A 242 24.96 -29.40 27.32
C HIS A 242 25.56 -30.81 27.36
N SER A 243 26.72 -30.99 26.74
CA SER A 243 27.60 -32.14 27.00
C SER A 243 28.47 -31.80 28.21
N GLY A 244 28.16 -32.36 29.37
CA GLY A 244 29.05 -32.36 30.52
C GLY A 244 30.34 -33.12 30.23
N PRO A 245 31.47 -32.76 30.87
CA PRO A 245 32.77 -33.38 30.59
C PRO A 245 32.77 -34.84 31.05
N THR A 246 32.95 -35.76 30.09
CA THR A 246 33.18 -37.17 30.37
C THR A 246 34.65 -37.36 30.74
N LEU A 247 34.93 -37.84 31.97
CA LEU A 247 36.27 -38.18 32.43
C LEU A 247 36.91 -39.21 31.48
N ARG A 248 38.10 -38.88 30.97
CA ARG A 248 38.89 -39.73 30.08
C ARG A 248 39.85 -40.58 30.92
N SER A 249 39.66 -41.90 30.95
CA SER A 249 40.64 -42.84 31.48
C SER A 249 41.76 -43.10 30.45
N PRO A 250 43.02 -43.34 30.86
CA PRO A 250 44.14 -43.51 29.94
C PRO A 250 44.17 -44.93 29.36
N SER A 251 44.33 -45.02 28.05
CA SER A 251 44.55 -46.26 27.29
C SER A 251 46.03 -46.70 27.33
N PRO A 252 46.34 -48.00 27.44
CA PRO A 252 47.71 -48.49 27.44
C PRO A 252 48.28 -48.63 26.02
N SER A 253 49.59 -48.49 25.96
CA SER A 253 50.47 -48.60 24.80
C SER A 253 50.55 -50.02 24.22
N ARG A 254 50.61 -50.15 22.88
CA ARG A 254 51.45 -51.18 22.22
C ARG A 254 51.70 -50.93 20.73
N THR A 255 52.98 -50.67 20.45
CA THR A 255 53.86 -51.04 19.31
C THR A 255 53.30 -51.76 18.08
N GLY A 256 53.77 -51.36 16.89
CA GLY A 256 53.99 -52.28 15.74
C GLY A 256 53.82 -51.70 14.34
N LYS A 257 54.92 -51.35 13.67
CA LYS A 257 55.12 -51.22 12.20
C LYS A 257 55.21 -52.63 11.55
N PRO A 258 55.40 -52.86 10.22
CA PRO A 258 55.49 -51.94 9.05
C PRO A 258 54.83 -52.41 7.70
N ALA A 259 54.80 -51.47 6.73
CA ALA A 259 55.05 -51.53 5.27
C ALA A 259 54.43 -52.59 4.32
N THR A 260 53.86 -52.10 3.20
CA THR A 260 53.98 -52.62 1.80
C THR A 260 53.18 -51.68 0.86
N SER A 261 53.81 -50.81 0.06
CA SER A 261 54.25 -50.97 -1.35
C SER A 261 53.14 -51.18 -2.38
N THR A 262 52.84 -50.13 -3.13
CA THR A 262 52.19 -50.12 -4.46
C THR A 262 53.16 -50.60 -5.55
N PRO A 263 52.64 -51.15 -6.65
CA PRO A 263 52.95 -50.53 -7.95
C PRO A 263 51.76 -50.47 -8.93
N GLU A 264 51.90 -49.50 -9.84
CA GLU A 264 51.21 -49.23 -11.13
C GLU A 264 49.69 -48.98 -11.18
#